data_AF-A0AAE3BGL2-F1
#
_entry.id   AF-A0AAE3BGL2-F1
#
_cell.length_a   1.000
_cell.length_b   1.000
_cell.length_c   1.000
_cell.angle_alpha   90.00
_cell.angle_beta   90.00
_cell.angle_gamma   90.00
#
_symmetry.space_group_name_H-M   'P 1'
#
loop_
_entity.id
_entity.type
_entity.pdbx_description
1 polymer ?
#
loop_
_entity_poly.entity_id
_entity_poly.type
_entity_poly.pdbx_seq_one_letter_code
_entity_poly.pdbx_strand_id
1 'polypeptide(L)' 'YLGDAANEEVYCELRYQGQLFDAETGLYYNRHRYYDAESGQYLSPDPIGLLG' A
#
# COMPACT_ATOMS: atom_id res chain seq x y z
N TYR A 1 -29.91 -19.78 -2.12
CA TYR A 1 -29.17 -18.63 -2.70
C TYR A 1 -28.21 -18.04 -1.66
N LEU A 2 -27.31 -18.85 -1.09
CA LEU A 2 -26.34 -18.45 -0.05
C LEU A 2 -24.99 -19.20 -0.18
N GLY A 3 -24.75 -19.88 -1.30
CA GLY A 3 -23.60 -20.78 -1.46
C GLY A 3 -22.31 -20.10 -1.93
N ASP A 4 -22.42 -18.99 -2.68
CA ASP A 4 -21.28 -18.45 -3.43
C ASP A 4 -20.57 -17.27 -2.75
N ALA A 5 -21.17 -16.64 -1.73
CA ALA A 5 -20.57 -15.49 -1.05
C ALA A 5 -19.31 -15.83 -0.23
N ALA A 6 -19.11 -17.11 0.09
CA ALA A 6 -17.96 -17.55 0.89
C ALA A 6 -16.64 -17.61 0.10
N ASN A 7 -16.69 -17.60 -1.24
CA ASN A 7 -15.53 -17.70 -2.12
C ASN A 7 -15.32 -16.44 -2.98
N GLU A 8 -15.97 -15.34 -2.62
CA GLU A 8 -15.79 -14.08 -3.32
C GLU A 8 -14.42 -13.50 -2.97
N GLU A 9 -13.61 -13.13 -3.97
CA GLU A 9 -12.31 -12.55 -3.73
C GLU A 9 -12.47 -11.21 -3.00
N VAL A 10 -11.96 -11.14 -1.78
CA VAL A 10 -11.96 -9.92 -0.99
C VAL A 10 -10.78 -9.07 -1.42
N TYR A 11 -11.06 -7.90 -1.96
CA TYR A 11 -10.04 -6.89 -2.20
C TYR A 11 -9.49 -6.37 -0.86
N CYS A 12 -8.20 -6.60 -0.63
CA CYS A 12 -7.49 -6.14 0.56
C CYS A 12 -6.47 -5.07 0.17
N GLU A 13 -6.67 -3.86 0.69
CA GLU A 13 -5.77 -2.72 0.47
C GLU A 13 -4.52 -2.77 1.34
N LEU A 14 -4.58 -3.48 2.48
CA LEU A 14 -3.46 -3.53 3.42
C LEU A 14 -2.24 -4.22 2.78
N ARG A 15 -1.07 -3.63 3.00
CA ARG A 15 0.24 -4.20 2.61
C ARG A 15 1.08 -4.42 3.87
N TYR A 16 2.33 -3.95 3.90
CA TYR A 16 3.11 -3.97 5.14
C TYR A 16 2.57 -2.99 6.19
N GLN A 17 3.15 -3.02 7.39
CA GLN A 17 2.72 -2.19 8.52
C GLN A 17 2.54 -0.71 8.12
N GLY A 18 1.30 -0.23 8.17
CA GLY A 18 0.95 1.16 7.83
C GLY A 18 0.92 1.49 6.34
N GLN A 19 0.97 0.49 5.46
CA GLN A 19 0.88 0.66 4.00
C GLN A 19 -0.52 0.31 3.48
N LEU A 20 -1.04 1.16 2.61
CA LEU A 20 -2.25 0.92 1.82
C LEU A 20 -1.87 0.90 0.34
N PHE A 21 -2.37 -0.08 -0.40
CA PHE A 21 -2.23 -0.12 -1.84
C PHE A 21 -3.18 0.88 -2.49
N ASP A 22 -2.61 1.75 -3.31
CA ASP A 22 -3.34 2.66 -4.15
C ASP A 22 -3.47 2.04 -5.54
N ALA A 23 -4.69 1.61 -5.90
CA ALA A 23 -4.97 0.97 -7.18
C ALA A 23 -4.86 1.94 -8.37
N GLU A 24 -5.02 3.24 -8.16
CA GLU A 24 -4.93 4.23 -9.25
C GLU A 24 -3.49 4.40 -9.71
N THR A 25 -2.54 4.35 -8.78
CA THR A 25 -1.11 4.57 -9.07
C THR A 25 -0.28 3.28 -9.08
N GLY A 26 -0.78 2.20 -8.48
CA GLY A 26 -0.02 0.97 -8.25
C GLY A 26 1.00 1.08 -7.10
N LEU A 27 1.02 2.19 -6.36
CA LEU A 27 1.99 2.47 -5.31
C LEU A 27 1.44 2.14 -3.93
N TYR A 28 2.33 2.06 -2.94
CA TYR A 28 1.94 1.83 -1.55
C TYR A 28 2.00 3.15 -0.78
N TYR A 29 0.83 3.67 -0.40
CA TYR A 29 0.72 4.86 0.42
C TYR A 29 1.08 4.57 1.88
N ASN A 30 2.01 5.35 2.41
CA ASN A 30 2.52 5.27 3.77
C ASN A 30 2.47 6.66 4.41
N ARG A 31 1.27 7.10 4.82
CA ARG A 31 0.90 8.39 5.49
C ARG A 31 1.42 9.68 4.83
N HIS A 32 2.73 9.83 4.68
CA HIS A 32 3.39 11.00 4.12
C HIS A 32 4.21 10.69 2.87
N ARG A 33 4.32 9.42 2.47
CA ARG A 33 5.12 8.99 1.32
C ARG A 33 4.45 7.89 0.52
N TYR A 34 4.78 7.82 -0.75
CA TYR A 34 4.48 6.68 -1.62
C TYR A 34 5.72 5.81 -1.76
N TYR A 35 5.54 4.52 -1.53
CA TYR A 35 6.54 3.47 -1.69
C TYR A 35 6.28 2.73 -2.99
N ASP A 36 7.32 2.62 -3.82
CA ASP A 36 7.31 1.81 -5.02
C ASP A 36 7.89 0.43 -4.72
N ALA A 37 7.06 -0.60 -4.86
CA ALA A 37 7.44 -1.97 -4.59
C ALA A 37 8.32 -2.58 -5.70
N GLU A 38 8.29 -2.05 -6.91
CA GLU A 38 9.12 -2.53 -8.02
C GLU A 38 10.58 -2.09 -7.84
N SER A 39 10.79 -0.80 -7.54
CA SER A 39 12.14 -0.27 -7.26
C SER A 39 12.61 -0.50 -5.83
N GLY A 40 11.70 -0.79 -4.90
CA GLY A 40 12.02 -1.04 -3.49
C GLY A 40 12.36 0.21 -2.69
N GLN A 41 11.86 1.38 -3.10
CA GLN A 41 12.20 2.67 -2.49
C GLN A 41 11.01 3.64 -2.42
N TYR A 42 11.11 4.65 -1.55
CA TYR A 42 10.18 5.77 -1.54
C TYR A 42 10.44 6.72 -2.70
N LEU A 43 9.37 7.25 -3.27
CA LEU A 43 9.44 8.24 -4.35
C LEU A 43 9.86 9.63 -3.88
N SER A 44 9.85 9.86 -2.56
CA SER A 44 10.24 11.12 -1.94
C SER A 44 11.23 10.88 -0.80
N PRO A 45 12.16 11.84 -0.57
CA PRO A 45 13.03 11.82 0.61
C PRO A 45 12.23 11.77 1.91
N ASP A 46 12.88 11.32 2.98
CA ASP A 46 12.24 11.32 4.30
C ASP A 46 11.90 12.75 4.76
N PRO A 47 10.64 13.06 5.13
CA PRO A 47 10.26 14.36 5.66
C PRO A 47 11.02 14.78 6.91
N ILE A 48 11.51 13.84 7.72
CA ILE A 48 12.36 14.12 8.89
C ILE A 48 13.86 14.08 8.57
N GLY A 49 14.22 13.78 7.31
CA GLY A 49 15.59 13.77 6.82
C GLY A 49 16.48 12.80 7.59
N LEU A 50 17.66 13.27 8.01
CA LEU A 50 18.66 12.48 8.75
C LEU A 50 18.41 12.46 10.28
N LEU A 51 17.29 13.01 10.75
CA LEU A 51 16.95 13.08 12.17
C LEU A 51 16.20 11.83 12.66
N GLY A 52 16.15 10.77 11.84
CA GLY A 52 15.44 9.51 12.11
C GLY A 52 15.96 8.72 13.29
#